data_AF-A0A382F335-F1
#
_entry.id   AF-A0A382F335-F1
#
_cell.length_a   1.000
_cell.length_b   1.000
_cell.length_c   1.000
_cell.angle_alpha   90.00
_cell.angle_beta   90.00
_cell.angle_gamma   90.00
#
_symmetry.space_group_name_H-M   'P 1'
#
loop_
_entity.id
_entity.type
_entity.pdbx_description
1 polymer ?
#
loop_
_entity_poly.entity_id
_entity_poly.type
_entity_poly.pdbx_seq_one_letter_code
_entity_poly.pdbx_strand_id
1 'polypeptide(L)' 'IYVTNHTSALDIFISMAICPYGGCGVGKKEVVRIPFFGWAYWLSGHLLI' A
#
# COMPACT_ATOMS: atom_id res chain seq x y z
N ILE A 1 13.20 6.41 1.21
CA ILE A 1 12.79 4.99 1.26
C ILE A 1 12.35 4.72 2.68
N TYR A 2 11.06 4.45 2.89
CA TYR A 2 10.51 4.13 4.21
C TYR A 2 10.52 2.62 4.39
N VAL A 3 11.06 2.16 5.52
CA VAL A 3 11.10 0.75 5.90
C VAL A 3 10.44 0.63 7.27
N THR A 4 9.33 -0.08 7.34
CA THR A 4 8.57 -0.29 8.56
C THR A 4 8.37 -1.78 8.78
N ASN A 5 8.29 -2.20 10.04
CA ASN A 5 7.85 -3.57 10.34
C ASN A 5 6.40 -3.75 9.88
N HIS A 6 6.05 -4.93 9.36
CA HIS A 6 4.69 -5.26 8.96
C HIS A 6 4.09 -6.26 9.96
N THR A 7 3.18 -5.77 10.80
CA THR A 7 2.47 -6.56 11.82
C THR A 7 1.01 -6.74 11.45
N SER A 8 0.41 -5.76 10.76
CA SER A 8 -1.03 -5.76 10.49
C SER A 8 -1.39 -5.11 9.17
N ALA A 9 -2.55 -5.43 8.61
CA ALA A 9 -3.06 -4.77 7.40
C ALA A 9 -3.29 -3.25 7.59
N LEU A 10 -3.43 -2.79 8.84
CA LEU A 10 -3.58 -1.37 9.16
C LEU A 10 -2.32 -0.56 8.89
N ASP A 11 -1.15 -1.21 8.87
CA ASP A 11 0.14 -0.57 8.61
C ASP A 11 0.15 0.12 7.25
N ILE A 12 -0.62 -0.37 6.28
CA ILE A 12 -0.74 0.24 4.95
C ILE A 12 -1.45 1.59 5.04
N PHE A 13 -2.55 1.68 5.80
CA PHE A 13 -3.27 2.94 6.01
C PHE A 13 -2.43 3.95 6.78
N ILE A 14 -1.72 3.48 7.81
CA ILE A 14 -0.83 4.31 8.62
C ILE A 14 0.33 4.82 7.75
N SER A 15 0.92 3.95 6.92
CA SER A 15 2.01 4.32 6.02
C SER A 15 1.54 5.33 4.96
N MET A 16 0.33 5.18 4.42
CA MET A 16 -0.27 6.16 3.51
C MET A 16 -0.53 7.51 4.17
N ALA A 17 -0.90 7.53 5.46
CA ALA A 17 -1.15 8.77 6.20
C ALA A 17 0.15 9.50 6.60
N ILE A 18 1.22 8.76 6.88
CA ILE A 18 2.51 9.33 7.32
C ILE A 18 3.42 9.66 6.13
N CYS A 19 3.31 8.95 5.01
CA CYS A 19 4.14 9.23 3.84
C CYS A 19 3.78 10.59 3.23
N PRO A 20 4.79 11.40 2.86
CA PRO A 20 4.56 12.64 2.11
C PRO A 20 3.97 12.35 0.72
N TYR A 21 3.28 13.33 0.14
CA TYR A 21 2.68 13.25 -1.19
C TYR A 21 3.68 12.71 -2.23
N GLY A 22 3.25 11.72 -3.03
CA GLY A 22 4.09 11.05 -4.03
C GLY A 22 4.83 9.81 -3.51
N GLY A 23 4.59 9.38 -2.27
CA GLY A 23 5.06 8.09 -1.77
C GLY A 23 4.43 6.91 -2.52
N CYS A 24 5.25 5.92 -2.87
CA CYS A 24 4.81 4.69 -3.52
C CYS A 24 5.23 3.50 -2.64
N GLY A 25 4.25 2.72 -2.18
CA GLY A 25 4.47 1.48 -1.45
C GLY A 25 4.59 0.28 -2.40
N VAL A 26 5.25 -0.77 -1.91
CA VAL A 26 5.33 -2.07 -2.59
C VAL A 26 4.43 -3.05 -1.86
N GLY A 27 3.52 -3.69 -2.60
CA GLY A 27 2.58 -4.68 -2.07
C GLY A 27 2.54 -5.95 -2.92
N LYS A 28 1.90 -7.00 -2.40
CA LYS A 28 1.74 -8.25 -3.15
C LYS A 28 0.70 -8.11 -4.27
N LYS A 29 0.90 -8.78 -5.40
CA LYS A 29 -0.09 -8.82 -6.49
C LYS A 29 -1.47 -9.36 -6.05
N GLU A 30 -1.54 -10.20 -5.02
CA GLU A 30 -2.81 -10.68 -4.47
C GLU A 30 -3.66 -9.57 -3.82
N VAL A 31 -3.06 -8.45 -3.41
CA VAL A 31 -3.79 -7.33 -2.81
C VAL A 31 -4.83 -6.78 -3.78
N VAL A 32 -4.58 -6.82 -5.10
CA VAL A 32 -5.54 -6.41 -6.15
C VAL A 32 -6.81 -7.26 -6.16
N ARG A 33 -6.73 -8.50 -5.68
CA ARG A 33 -7.89 -9.40 -5.60
C ARG A 33 -8.88 -9.00 -4.49
N ILE A 34 -8.48 -8.13 -3.57
CA ILE A 34 -9.36 -7.61 -2.52
C ILE A 34 -10.24 -6.52 -3.13
N PRO A 35 -11.57 -6.71 -3.19
CA PRO A 35 -12.46 -5.72 -3.78
C PRO A 35 -12.39 -4.39 -3.01
N PHE A 36 -12.57 -3.29 -3.73
CA PHE A 36 -12.43 -1.91 -3.25
C PHE A 36 -11.00 -1.51 -2.88
N PHE A 37 -10.40 -2.12 -1.86
CA PHE A 37 -9.07 -1.73 -1.37
C PHE A 37 -7.97 -2.03 -2.37
N GLY A 38 -7.96 -3.25 -2.93
CA GLY A 38 -6.96 -3.67 -3.90
C GLY A 38 -6.94 -2.83 -5.16
N TRP A 39 -8.12 -2.44 -5.63
CA TRP A 39 -8.28 -1.58 -6.80
C TRP A 39 -7.82 -0.16 -6.51
N ALA A 40 -8.18 0.42 -5.35
CA ALA A 40 -7.71 1.73 -4.93
C ALA A 40 -6.18 1.77 -4.79
N TYR A 41 -5.59 0.72 -4.20
CA TYR A 41 -4.14 0.59 -4.03
C TYR A 41 -3.43 0.55 -5.38
N TRP A 42 -3.95 -0.23 -6.34
CA TRP A 42 -3.42 -0.32 -7.70
C TRP A 42 -3.57 0.99 -8.48
N LEU A 43 -4.75 1.61 -8.46
CA LEU A 43 -5.04 2.88 -9.14
C LEU A 43 -4.20 4.03 -8.59
N SER A 44 -3.81 3.98 -7.32
CA SER A 44 -2.90 4.96 -6.72
C SER A 44 -1.45 4.84 -7.20
N GLY A 45 -1.13 3.92 -8.13
CA GLY A 45 0.20 3.77 -8.71
C GLY A 45 1.20 3.07 -7.79
N HIS A 46 0.72 2.26 -6.83
CA HIS A 46 1.58 1.45 -5.98
C HIS A 46 2.19 0.29 -6.76
N LEU A 47 3.44 -0.05 -6.45
CA LEU A 47 4.16 -1.15 -7.08
C LEU A 47 3.63 -2.47 -6.52
N LEU A 48 3.16 -3.33 -7.41
CA LEU A 48 2.68 -4.66 -7.07
C LEU A 48 3.66 -5.69 -7.59
N ILE A 49 4.21 -6.50 -6.70
CA ILE A 49 5.11 -7.60 -7.03
C ILE A 49 4.48 -8.93 -6.62
#